data_AF-A0AAN8AK58-F1
#
_entry.id   AF-A0AAN8AK58-F1
#
_cell.length_a   1.000
_cell.length_b   1.000
_cell.length_c   1.000
_cell.angle_alpha   90.00
_cell.angle_beta   90.00
_cell.angle_gamma   90.00
#
_symmetry.space_group_name_H-M   'P 1'
#
loop_
_entity.id
_entity.type
_entity.pdbx_description
1 polymer ?
#
loop_
_entity_poly.entity_id
_entity_poly.type
_entity_poly.pdbx_seq_one_letter_code
_entity_poly.pdbx_strand_id
1 'polypeptide(L)'
;MKCFERLVKTFITSSLPDSLDPLQFAYRANRSTDDAISLTLHTALSHLDQRNTYISGSADGEHHILTLTLNTGAPQGCVLSPLLYSLFTHDCVATHSSNTIIKFADDTTVIGLITDGDETAYREEVRALTSWCQDNNLHLNVSKTKELIVDYRKRQREAHTPITIDGTPVERVSSFRLRKFNMDSRILCNFYSCTIESILTGCITAWYGSCTALNRKTLQRVVKTAQHITRTELPSMEDLYTQRCRKKAGRILKDPHHPSNNLFCLLPSGRRYRSIRTKTTRLRDSFIPQAIRMLNS
;
A
#
# COMPACT_ATOMS: atom_id res chain seq x y z
N MET A 1 -11.69 -4.53 23.69
CA MET A 1 -10.96 -3.25 23.53
C MET A 1 -11.54 -2.35 22.45
N LYS A 2 -11.69 -2.78 21.18
CA LYS A 2 -12.27 -1.94 20.10
C LYS A 2 -13.69 -1.39 20.35
N CYS A 3 -14.54 -2.11 21.09
CA CYS A 3 -15.85 -1.60 21.50
C CYS A 3 -15.75 -0.48 22.55
N PHE A 4 -14.78 -0.57 23.46
CA PHE A 4 -14.53 0.46 24.47
C PHE A 4 -13.91 1.70 23.82
N GLU A 5 -12.94 1.55 22.91
CA GLU A 5 -12.42 2.66 22.10
C GLU A 5 -13.52 3.36 21.29
N ARG A 6 -14.46 2.60 20.71
CA ARG A 6 -15.61 3.19 20.01
C ARG A 6 -16.52 3.97 20.95
N LEU A 7 -16.82 3.45 22.14
CA LEU A 7 -17.61 4.15 23.16
C LEU A 7 -16.92 5.43 23.62
N VAL A 8 -15.63 5.35 23.95
CA VAL A 8 -14.81 6.50 24.37
C VAL A 8 -14.69 7.53 23.26
N LYS A 9 -14.46 7.11 22.00
CA LYS A 9 -14.44 8.01 20.85
C LYS A 9 -15.78 8.72 20.68
N THR A 10 -16.90 8.01 20.78
CA THR A 10 -18.23 8.62 20.67
C THR A 10 -18.43 9.66 21.78
N PHE A 11 -18.08 9.33 23.02
CA PHE A 11 -18.20 10.23 24.16
C PHE A 11 -17.30 11.47 24.07
N ILE A 12 -16.04 11.32 23.66
CA ILE A 12 -15.12 12.44 23.44
C ILE A 12 -15.64 13.31 22.29
N THR A 13 -16.06 12.69 21.18
CA THR A 13 -16.57 13.43 20.01
C THR A 13 -17.85 14.22 20.34
N SER A 14 -18.74 13.68 21.18
CA SER A 14 -19.94 14.39 21.64
C SER A 14 -19.66 15.48 22.68
N SER A 15 -18.47 15.47 23.28
CA SER A 15 -18.04 16.46 24.29
C SER A 15 -17.20 17.58 23.68
N LEU A 16 -16.79 17.46 22.41
CA LEU A 16 -16.13 18.53 21.69
C LEU A 16 -17.15 19.60 21.29
N PRO A 17 -16.82 20.89 21.39
CA PRO A 17 -17.72 21.97 20.99
C PRO A 17 -18.02 21.92 19.49
N ASP A 18 -19.23 22.29 19.10
CA ASP A 18 -19.66 22.37 17.69
C ASP A 18 -18.80 23.36 16.86
N SER A 19 -18.10 24.28 17.53
CA SER A 19 -17.19 25.28 16.96
C SER A 19 -15.76 24.78 16.73
N LEU A 20 -15.57 23.48 16.43
CA LEU A 20 -14.26 22.92 16.08
C LEU A 20 -13.68 23.59 14.84
N ASP A 21 -12.40 23.95 14.91
CA ASP A 21 -11.63 24.60 13.83
C ASP A 21 -11.91 23.92 12.47
N PRO A 22 -12.44 24.65 11.47
CA PRO A 22 -12.65 24.14 10.11
C PRO A 22 -11.41 23.48 9.50
N LEU A 23 -10.20 23.92 9.87
CA LEU A 23 -8.93 23.39 9.38
C LEU A 23 -8.42 22.17 10.18
N GLN A 24 -9.13 21.72 11.20
CA GLN A 24 -8.88 20.45 11.88
C GLN A 24 -9.42 19.30 11.04
N PHE A 25 -8.56 18.55 10.34
CA PHE A 25 -9.00 17.43 9.48
C PHE A 25 -9.04 16.08 10.21
N ALA A 26 -8.17 15.87 11.20
CA ALA A 26 -8.13 14.62 11.95
C ALA A 26 -9.34 14.50 12.88
N TYR A 27 -9.83 13.26 13.05
CA TYR A 27 -10.94 12.90 13.96
C TYR A 27 -12.31 13.55 13.69
N ARG A 28 -12.47 14.27 12.57
CA ARG A 28 -13.77 14.76 12.12
C ARG A 28 -14.43 13.81 11.13
N ALA A 29 -15.75 13.67 11.24
CA ALA A 29 -16.53 12.94 10.24
C ALA A 29 -16.38 13.63 8.87
N ASN A 30 -16.28 12.82 7.82
CA ASN A 30 -16.16 13.30 6.43
C ASN A 30 -14.96 14.24 6.17
N ARG A 31 -13.88 14.11 6.95
CA ARG A 31 -12.58 14.73 6.68
C ARG A 31 -11.52 13.64 6.52
N SER A 32 -10.57 13.88 5.64
CA SER A 32 -9.44 12.97 5.38
C SER A 32 -8.13 13.72 5.21
N THR A 33 -7.01 13.02 5.34
CA THR A 33 -5.68 13.58 5.04
C THR A 33 -5.59 14.12 3.62
N ASP A 34 -6.26 13.48 2.66
CA ASP A 34 -6.32 13.92 1.27
C ASP A 34 -7.08 15.25 1.13
N ASP A 35 -8.08 15.53 1.98
CA ASP A 35 -8.77 16.83 2.02
C ASP A 35 -7.84 17.93 2.53
N ALA A 36 -7.06 17.64 3.59
CA ALA A 36 -6.04 18.56 4.12
C ALA A 36 -4.99 18.90 3.04
N ILE A 37 -4.42 17.89 2.39
CA ILE A 37 -3.43 18.07 1.32
C ILE A 37 -4.00 18.89 0.18
N SER A 38 -5.22 18.59 -0.26
CA SER A 38 -5.84 19.32 -1.38
C SER A 38 -6.16 20.76 -1.05
N LEU A 39 -6.64 21.05 0.16
CA LEU A 39 -6.88 22.43 0.59
C LEU A 39 -5.56 23.20 0.71
N THR A 40 -4.55 22.62 1.36
CA THR A 40 -3.23 23.24 1.50
C THR A 40 -2.60 23.53 0.14
N LEU A 41 -2.63 22.57 -0.78
CA LEU A 41 -2.14 22.77 -2.15
C LEU A 41 -2.95 23.84 -2.88
N HIS A 42 -4.27 23.84 -2.76
CA HIS A 42 -5.10 24.87 -3.41
C HIS A 42 -4.77 26.27 -2.89
N THR A 43 -4.66 26.44 -1.57
CA THR A 43 -4.31 27.71 -0.92
C THR A 43 -2.93 28.18 -1.36
N ALA A 44 -1.93 27.30 -1.28
CA ALA A 44 -0.55 27.60 -1.67
C ALA A 44 -0.45 27.98 -3.15
N LEU A 45 -1.01 27.16 -4.05
CA LEU A 45 -0.93 27.39 -5.49
C LEU A 45 -1.74 28.61 -5.92
N SER A 46 -2.87 28.91 -5.27
CA SER A 46 -3.66 30.11 -5.54
C SER A 46 -2.91 31.38 -5.16
N HIS A 47 -2.16 31.35 -4.05
CA HIS A 47 -1.28 32.44 -3.66
C HIS A 47 -0.12 32.61 -4.64
N LEU A 48 0.56 31.52 -5.00
CA LEU A 48 1.67 31.50 -5.95
C LEU A 48 1.29 31.83 -7.40
N ASP A 49 0.00 31.88 -7.73
CA ASP A 49 -0.51 32.32 -9.04
C ASP A 49 -0.46 33.86 -9.21
N GLN A 50 -0.08 34.58 -8.15
CA GLN A 50 0.12 36.03 -8.13
C GLN A 50 1.61 36.38 -8.29
N ARG A 51 1.91 37.52 -8.92
CA ARG A 51 3.31 37.97 -9.11
C ARG A 51 3.94 38.35 -7.77
N ASN A 52 5.24 38.10 -7.62
CA ASN A 52 6.05 38.46 -6.44
C ASN A 52 5.53 37.89 -5.11
N THR A 53 5.09 36.63 -5.12
CA THR A 53 4.62 35.92 -3.92
C THR A 53 5.52 34.74 -3.56
N TYR A 54 5.57 34.39 -2.29
CA TYR A 54 6.26 33.21 -1.77
C TYR A 54 5.48 32.64 -0.59
N ILE A 55 5.72 31.37 -0.27
CA ILE A 55 5.15 30.69 0.89
C ILE A 55 6.27 30.26 1.81
N SER A 56 6.09 30.41 3.12
CA SER A 56 6.97 29.87 4.15
C SER A 56 6.13 28.99 5.07
N GLY A 57 6.61 27.80 5.38
CA GLY A 57 5.94 26.86 6.27
C GLY A 57 6.97 26.21 7.19
N SER A 58 6.61 26.12 8.47
CA SER A 58 7.32 25.34 9.47
C SER A 58 6.43 24.17 9.86
N ALA A 59 7.01 22.97 9.97
CA ALA A 59 6.32 21.79 10.44
C ALA A 59 7.10 21.23 11.63
N ASP A 60 6.45 21.10 12.78
CA ASP A 60 7.00 20.37 13.93
C ASP A 60 6.82 18.86 13.68
N GLY A 61 7.91 18.10 13.70
CA GLY A 61 7.84 16.65 13.70
C GLY A 61 9.12 15.90 13.32
N GLU A 62 10.03 15.75 14.29
CA GLU A 62 10.71 14.46 14.52
C GLU A 62 9.84 13.65 15.48
N HIS A 63 9.51 12.39 15.16
CA HIS A 63 8.83 11.51 16.13
C HIS A 63 9.52 10.15 16.27
N HIS A 64 10.25 10.04 17.38
CA HIS A 64 10.67 8.81 18.03
C HIS A 64 9.51 8.15 18.80
N ILE A 65 9.36 6.84 18.57
CA ILE A 65 8.92 5.70 19.42
C ILE A 65 8.04 5.99 20.65
N LEU A 66 6.88 5.32 20.73
CA LEU A 66 6.20 5.01 22.00
C LEU A 66 6.17 3.50 22.25
N THR A 67 6.85 3.10 23.33
CA THR A 67 6.87 1.76 23.91
C THR A 67 5.54 1.48 24.62
N LEU A 68 4.88 0.38 24.27
CA LEU A 68 3.77 -0.21 25.02
C LEU A 68 3.98 -1.72 25.10
N THR A 69 4.05 -2.22 26.33
CA THR A 69 4.12 -3.64 26.68
C THR A 69 2.79 -4.32 26.31
N LEU A 70 2.82 -5.46 25.59
CA LEU A 70 1.91 -6.63 25.73
C LEU A 70 2.08 -7.69 24.61
N ASN A 71 2.12 -8.96 25.06
CA ASN A 71 1.85 -10.26 24.42
C ASN A 71 2.26 -10.49 22.95
N THR A 72 3.16 -11.47 22.76
CA THR A 72 3.77 -11.90 21.49
C THR A 72 2.80 -11.94 20.31
N GLY A 73 2.87 -10.91 19.46
CA GLY A 73 2.13 -10.80 18.21
C GLY A 73 1.72 -9.35 17.89
N ALA A 74 2.13 -8.84 16.73
CA ALA A 74 1.66 -7.54 16.28
C ALA A 74 0.15 -7.61 15.92
N PRO A 75 -0.70 -6.64 16.33
CA PRO A 75 -2.12 -6.67 16.03
C PRO A 75 -2.38 -6.75 14.51
N GLN A 76 -3.23 -7.69 14.07
CA GLN A 76 -3.66 -7.74 12.67
C GLN A 76 -4.30 -6.41 12.26
N GLY A 77 -3.76 -5.79 11.21
CA GLY A 77 -4.19 -4.48 10.72
C GLY A 77 -3.50 -3.27 11.34
N CYS A 78 -2.46 -3.45 12.18
CA CYS A 78 -1.60 -2.36 12.61
C CYS A 78 -0.60 -1.98 11.48
N VAL A 79 -0.48 -0.69 11.19
CA VAL A 79 0.39 -0.14 10.13
C VAL A 79 1.88 -0.42 10.41
N LEU A 80 2.24 -0.60 11.69
CA LEU A 80 3.60 -0.94 12.12
C LEU A 80 3.89 -2.44 12.06
N SER A 81 2.88 -3.31 11.95
CA SER A 81 3.09 -4.77 11.97
C SER A 81 4.05 -5.27 10.88
N PRO A 82 4.00 -4.78 9.63
CA PRO A 82 4.98 -5.19 8.62
C PRO A 82 6.41 -4.78 8.98
N LEU A 83 6.60 -3.55 9.48
CA LEU A 83 7.92 -3.04 9.88
C LEU A 83 8.48 -3.81 11.09
N LEU A 84 7.64 -4.05 12.10
CA LEU A 84 8.02 -4.83 13.28
C LEU A 84 8.33 -6.29 12.92
N TYR A 85 7.59 -6.87 11.97
CA TYR A 85 7.88 -8.22 11.47
C TYR A 85 9.20 -8.27 10.67
N SER A 86 9.49 -7.23 9.87
CA SER A 86 10.78 -7.10 9.18
C SER A 86 11.95 -6.95 10.15
N LEU A 87 11.78 -6.19 11.24
CA LEU A 87 12.79 -6.09 12.30
C LEU A 87 12.92 -7.39 13.09
N PHE A 88 11.80 -8.03 13.42
CA PHE A 88 11.79 -9.30 14.15
C PHE A 88 12.49 -10.43 13.41
N THR A 89 12.36 -10.47 12.08
CA THR A 89 13.00 -11.49 11.24
C THR A 89 14.33 -11.03 10.64
N HIS A 90 14.89 -9.87 11.03
CA HIS A 90 16.00 -9.25 10.30
C HIS A 90 17.28 -10.10 10.28
N ASP A 91 17.55 -10.80 11.38
CA ASP A 91 18.70 -11.68 11.64
C ASP A 91 18.51 -13.10 11.10
N CYS A 92 17.32 -13.44 10.61
CA CYS A 92 17.08 -14.64 9.81
C CYS A 92 17.72 -14.48 8.42
N VAL A 93 19.03 -14.69 8.34
CA VAL A 93 19.86 -14.59 7.12
C VAL A 93 20.61 -15.88 6.86
N ALA A 94 20.98 -16.11 5.60
CA ALA A 94 21.71 -17.31 5.22
C ALA A 94 23.11 -17.36 5.87
N THR A 95 23.53 -18.52 6.36
CA THR A 95 24.89 -18.70 6.91
C THR A 95 25.91 -19.06 5.83
N HIS A 96 25.48 -19.77 4.79
CA HIS A 96 26.34 -20.20 3.68
C HIS A 96 26.24 -19.27 2.48
N SER A 97 27.38 -18.98 1.84
CA SER A 97 27.42 -18.12 0.63
C SER A 97 26.75 -18.75 -0.58
N SER A 98 26.62 -20.09 -0.62
CA SER A 98 25.86 -20.84 -1.62
C SER A 98 24.35 -20.79 -1.40
N ASN A 99 23.89 -20.12 -0.34
CA ASN A 99 22.50 -20.14 0.08
C ASN A 99 21.94 -18.72 0.11
N THR A 100 20.62 -18.60 -0.06
CA THR A 100 19.92 -17.33 0.06
C THR A 100 18.59 -17.55 0.77
N ILE A 101 18.31 -16.72 1.76
CA ILE A 101 17.01 -16.68 2.44
C ILE A 101 16.25 -15.45 1.93
N ILE A 102 15.09 -15.69 1.32
CA ILE A 102 14.16 -14.66 0.85
C ILE A 102 12.93 -14.68 1.76
N LYS A 103 12.55 -13.51 2.27
CA LYS A 103 11.43 -13.35 3.21
C LYS A 103 10.38 -12.42 2.61
N PHE A 104 9.11 -12.80 2.67
CA PHE A 104 7.98 -11.96 2.30
C PHE A 104 6.85 -12.16 3.32
N ALA A 105 6.76 -11.25 4.30
CA ALA A 105 5.93 -11.48 5.49
C ALA A 105 6.22 -12.88 6.08
N ASP A 106 5.21 -13.67 6.41
CA ASP A 106 5.34 -15.01 6.98
C ASP A 106 5.88 -16.07 6.01
N ASP A 107 5.93 -15.79 4.71
CA ASP A 107 6.52 -16.69 3.72
C ASP A 107 8.04 -16.53 3.68
N THR A 108 8.77 -17.61 4.01
CA THR A 108 10.24 -17.67 3.92
C THR A 108 10.67 -18.77 2.94
N THR A 109 11.57 -18.44 2.03
CA THR A 109 12.12 -19.36 1.03
C THR A 109 13.64 -19.48 1.21
N VAL A 110 14.12 -20.71 1.37
CA VAL A 110 15.56 -21.04 1.39
C VAL A 110 15.95 -21.57 0.00
N ILE A 111 16.91 -20.91 -0.64
CA ILE A 111 17.47 -21.31 -1.93
C ILE A 111 18.89 -21.82 -1.68
N GLY A 112 19.17 -23.08 -2.01
CA GLY A 112 20.52 -23.65 -2.01
C GLY A 112 21.03 -23.82 -3.44
N LEU A 113 22.22 -23.29 -3.74
CA LEU A 113 22.92 -23.50 -5.00
C LEU A 113 23.79 -24.75 -4.88
N ILE A 114 23.33 -25.85 -5.46
CA ILE A 114 23.98 -27.17 -5.34
C ILE A 114 25.03 -27.34 -6.43
N THR A 115 26.29 -27.59 -6.02
CA THR A 115 27.42 -27.87 -6.93
C THR A 115 27.91 -29.29 -6.68
N ASP A 116 28.22 -30.03 -7.75
CA ASP A 116 28.73 -31.41 -7.70
C ASP A 116 27.87 -32.42 -6.90
N GLY A 117 26.61 -32.08 -6.64
CA GLY A 117 25.70 -32.91 -5.85
C GLY A 117 25.84 -32.76 -4.35
N ASP A 118 26.67 -31.84 -3.87
CA ASP A 118 26.80 -31.55 -2.44
C ASP A 118 25.66 -30.66 -1.95
N GLU A 119 24.72 -31.28 -1.23
CA GLU A 119 23.56 -30.62 -0.61
C GLU A 119 23.80 -30.20 0.85
N THR A 120 25.02 -30.36 1.38
CA THR A 120 25.31 -30.20 2.81
C THR A 120 24.95 -28.80 3.32
N ALA A 121 25.44 -27.75 2.65
CA ALA A 121 25.15 -26.36 2.99
C ALA A 121 23.65 -26.04 2.95
N TYR A 122 22.91 -26.61 1.99
CA TYR A 122 21.46 -26.43 1.90
C TYR A 122 20.72 -27.09 3.07
N ARG A 123 21.09 -28.32 3.41
CA ARG A 123 20.48 -29.07 4.52
C ARG A 123 20.79 -28.45 5.87
N GLU A 124 22.00 -27.94 6.06
CA GLU A 124 22.38 -27.20 7.27
C GLU A 124 21.58 -25.90 7.41
N GLU A 125 21.35 -25.17 6.32
CA GLU A 125 20.54 -23.96 6.33
C GLU A 125 19.07 -24.21 6.71
N VAL A 126 18.48 -25.29 6.20
CA VAL A 126 17.10 -25.68 6.57
C VAL A 126 17.02 -26.04 8.06
N ARG A 127 18.04 -26.70 8.62
CA ARG A 127 18.11 -27.01 10.06
C ARG A 127 18.34 -25.74 10.90
N ALA A 128 19.21 -24.85 10.44
CA ALA A 128 19.47 -23.56 11.09
C ALA A 128 18.20 -22.71 11.12
N LEU A 129 17.46 -22.62 10.01
CA LEU A 129 16.16 -21.93 9.96
C LEU A 129 15.15 -22.56 10.92
N THR A 130 15.10 -23.89 10.99
CA THR A 130 14.20 -24.61 11.91
C THR A 130 14.52 -24.27 13.37
N SER A 131 15.81 -24.27 13.72
CA SER A 131 16.27 -23.90 15.07
C SER A 131 15.98 -22.43 15.37
N TRP A 132 16.29 -21.53 14.42
CA TRP A 132 15.99 -20.10 14.55
C TRP A 132 14.50 -19.84 14.75
N CYS A 133 13.62 -20.55 14.03
CA CYS A 133 12.18 -20.45 14.26
C CYS A 133 11.81 -20.87 15.68
N GLN A 134 12.35 -21.99 16.19
CA GLN A 134 12.08 -22.45 17.55
C GLN A 134 12.56 -21.46 18.61
N ASP A 135 13.78 -20.93 18.47
CA ASP A 135 14.36 -19.94 19.38
C ASP A 135 13.57 -18.62 19.40
N ASN A 136 12.95 -18.28 18.26
CA ASN A 136 12.11 -17.08 18.10
C ASN A 136 10.61 -17.36 18.33
N ASN A 137 10.24 -18.51 18.91
CA ASN A 137 8.85 -18.90 19.19
C ASN A 137 7.93 -18.90 17.95
N LEU A 138 8.48 -19.23 16.79
CA LEU A 138 7.78 -19.46 15.54
C LEU A 138 7.59 -20.96 15.29
N HIS A 139 6.43 -21.34 14.78
CA HIS A 139 6.14 -22.73 14.42
C HIS A 139 6.15 -22.89 12.91
N LEU A 140 7.09 -23.68 12.37
CA LEU A 140 7.11 -24.03 10.96
C LEU A 140 5.94 -24.97 10.62
N ASN A 141 5.20 -24.65 9.57
CA ASN A 141 4.12 -25.52 9.11
C ASN A 141 4.64 -26.45 8.01
N VAL A 142 5.17 -27.61 8.41
CA VAL A 142 5.75 -28.61 7.48
C VAL A 142 4.74 -29.03 6.39
N SER A 143 3.44 -29.07 6.70
CA SER A 143 2.40 -29.42 5.72
C SER A 143 2.26 -28.40 4.59
N LYS A 144 2.59 -27.13 4.86
CA LYS A 144 2.59 -26.04 3.87
C LYS A 144 3.95 -25.87 3.19
N THR A 145 5.04 -26.23 3.86
CA THR A 145 6.38 -26.20 3.27
C THR A 145 6.48 -27.21 2.12
N LYS A 146 7.02 -26.77 0.97
CA LYS A 146 7.26 -27.61 -0.20
C LYS A 146 8.69 -27.44 -0.68
N GLU A 147 9.29 -28.53 -1.14
CA GLU A 147 10.62 -28.52 -1.77
C GLU A 147 10.46 -28.52 -3.29
N LEU A 148 11.16 -27.60 -3.97
CA LEU A 148 11.29 -27.61 -5.43
C LEU A 148 12.74 -27.74 -5.83
N ILE A 149 13.00 -28.72 -6.69
CA ILE A 149 14.31 -28.95 -7.29
C ILE A 149 14.22 -28.61 -8.76
N VAL A 150 15.08 -27.70 -9.21
CA VAL A 150 15.22 -27.33 -10.62
C VAL A 150 16.58 -27.85 -11.10
N ASP A 151 16.58 -29.00 -11.77
CA ASP A 151 17.79 -29.66 -12.27
C ASP A 151 17.73 -29.80 -13.81
N TYR A 152 18.68 -29.17 -14.51
CA TYR A 152 18.80 -29.21 -15.97
C TYR A 152 19.88 -30.20 -16.48
N ARG A 153 20.52 -30.98 -15.59
CA ARG A 153 21.57 -31.94 -15.98
C ARG A 153 20.98 -33.07 -16.84
N LYS A 154 21.60 -33.35 -17.99
CA LYS A 154 21.14 -34.37 -18.97
C LYS A 154 21.15 -35.82 -18.45
N ARG A 155 21.94 -36.10 -17.41
CA ARG A 155 21.96 -37.39 -16.70
C ARG A 155 21.53 -37.12 -15.26
N GLN A 156 20.29 -37.45 -14.94
CA GLN A 156 19.82 -37.53 -13.55
C GLN A 156 20.59 -38.66 -12.88
N ARG A 157 21.68 -38.31 -12.20
CA ARG A 157 22.44 -39.24 -11.37
C ARG A 157 21.79 -39.19 -9.98
N GLU A 158 21.04 -40.24 -9.69
CA GLU A 158 20.40 -40.56 -8.40
C GLU A 158 19.17 -39.73 -8.01
N ALA A 159 18.26 -40.37 -7.28
CA ALA A 159 17.05 -39.74 -6.77
C ALA A 159 17.41 -38.82 -5.60
N HIS A 160 17.03 -37.55 -5.67
CA HIS A 160 17.25 -36.60 -4.58
C HIS A 160 16.59 -37.09 -3.28
N THR A 161 17.34 -37.12 -2.19
CA THR A 161 16.80 -37.52 -0.88
C THR A 161 15.89 -36.42 -0.35
N PRO A 162 14.66 -36.69 0.13
CA PRO A 162 13.80 -35.67 0.71
C PRO A 162 14.48 -34.91 1.86
N ILE A 163 14.25 -33.60 1.96
CA ILE A 163 14.57 -32.85 3.18
C ILE A 163 13.55 -33.19 4.27
N THR A 164 14.00 -33.16 5.53
CA THR A 164 13.16 -33.38 6.70
C THR A 164 13.19 -32.15 7.60
N ILE A 165 12.02 -31.78 8.12
CA ILE A 165 11.85 -30.75 9.15
C ILE A 165 11.21 -31.44 10.36
N ASP A 166 11.87 -31.39 11.51
CA ASP A 166 11.45 -32.11 12.74
C ASP A 166 11.14 -33.59 12.49
N GLY A 167 11.96 -34.26 11.68
CA GLY A 167 11.79 -35.67 11.30
C GLY A 167 10.67 -35.94 10.28
N THR A 168 9.86 -34.94 9.92
CA THR A 168 8.80 -35.08 8.92
C THR A 168 9.34 -34.75 7.52
N PRO A 169 9.18 -35.62 6.51
CA PRO A 169 9.63 -35.35 5.16
C PRO A 169 8.79 -34.22 4.52
N VAL A 170 9.47 -33.26 3.89
CA VAL A 170 8.82 -32.18 3.15
C VAL A 170 8.35 -32.70 1.79
N GLU A 171 7.12 -32.35 1.42
CA GLU A 171 6.57 -32.74 0.10
C GLU A 171 7.36 -32.06 -1.03
N ARG A 172 7.82 -32.86 -1.99
CA ARG A 172 8.49 -32.39 -3.19
C ARG A 172 7.51 -32.08 -4.31
N VAL A 173 7.66 -30.91 -4.93
CA VAL A 173 6.87 -30.47 -6.07
C VAL A 173 7.74 -30.29 -7.30
N SER A 174 7.25 -30.67 -8.48
CA SER A 174 7.98 -30.55 -9.76
C SER A 174 7.88 -29.17 -10.42
N SER A 175 7.09 -28.26 -9.84
CA SER A 175 6.96 -26.87 -10.28
C SER A 175 6.31 -26.00 -9.20
N PHE A 176 6.96 -24.91 -8.81
CA PHE A 176 6.25 -23.76 -8.24
C PHE A 176 5.74 -22.93 -9.41
N ARG A 177 4.52 -23.21 -9.84
CA ARG A 177 3.77 -22.19 -10.56
C ARG A 177 3.13 -21.32 -9.49
N LEU A 178 3.51 -20.04 -9.38
CA LEU A 178 2.61 -19.02 -8.78
C LEU A 178 1.24 -19.04 -9.49
N ARG A 179 1.20 -19.57 -10.72
CA ARG A 179 -0.01 -19.95 -11.49
C ARG A 179 -0.74 -21.24 -11.05
N LYS A 180 -0.19 -22.11 -10.19
CA LYS A 180 -0.80 -23.43 -9.82
C LYS A 180 -1.72 -23.40 -8.62
N PHE A 181 -1.79 -22.32 -7.86
CA PHE A 181 -2.78 -22.23 -6.79
C PHE A 181 -4.21 -22.15 -7.32
N ASN A 182 -4.40 -22.11 -8.65
CA ASN A 182 -5.69 -21.84 -9.28
C ASN A 182 -6.36 -20.64 -8.59
N MET A 183 -5.54 -19.68 -8.12
CA MET A 183 -6.04 -18.53 -7.39
C MET A 183 -6.95 -17.80 -8.34
N ASP A 184 -8.22 -17.77 -7.93
CA ASP A 184 -9.26 -17.14 -8.70
C ASP A 184 -8.79 -15.74 -9.09
N SER A 185 -9.10 -15.33 -10.32
CA SER A 185 -8.71 -14.01 -10.82
C SER A 185 -9.14 -12.90 -9.86
N ARG A 186 -10.22 -13.09 -9.10
CA ARG A 186 -10.65 -12.21 -8.00
C ARG A 186 -9.61 -12.05 -6.91
N ILE A 187 -8.90 -13.10 -6.50
CA ILE A 187 -7.85 -13.02 -5.47
C ILE A 187 -6.66 -12.20 -5.98
N LEU A 188 -6.25 -12.41 -7.22
CA LEU A 188 -5.17 -11.64 -7.85
C LEU A 188 -5.56 -10.17 -8.06
N CYS A 189 -6.81 -9.92 -8.47
CA CYS A 189 -7.37 -8.57 -8.55
C CYS A 189 -7.43 -7.89 -7.19
N ASN A 190 -7.83 -8.62 -6.14
CA ASN A 190 -7.89 -8.10 -4.78
C ASN A 190 -6.47 -7.77 -4.28
N PHE A 191 -5.50 -8.64 -4.54
CA PHE A 191 -4.10 -8.34 -4.22
C PHE A 191 -3.63 -7.07 -4.90
N TYR A 192 -3.85 -6.94 -6.22
CA TYR A 192 -3.52 -5.72 -6.96
C TYR A 192 -4.23 -4.50 -6.37
N SER A 193 -5.53 -4.57 -6.14
CA SER A 193 -6.35 -3.45 -5.66
C SER A 193 -5.93 -3.00 -4.26
N CYS A 194 -5.69 -3.95 -3.36
CA CYS A 194 -5.35 -3.68 -1.98
C CYS A 194 -3.91 -3.23 -1.78
N THR A 195 -2.98 -3.63 -2.65
CA THR A 195 -1.54 -3.33 -2.48
C THR A 195 -1.09 -2.29 -3.50
N ILE A 196 -1.01 -2.69 -4.76
CA ILE A 196 -0.46 -1.88 -5.85
C ILE A 196 -1.35 -0.67 -6.14
N GLU A 197 -2.66 -0.86 -6.39
CA GLU A 197 -3.57 0.24 -6.66
C GLU A 197 -3.65 1.19 -5.47
N SER A 198 -3.66 0.69 -4.22
CA SER A 198 -3.72 1.55 -3.04
C SER A 198 -2.53 2.51 -2.93
N ILE A 199 -1.33 2.04 -3.27
CA ILE A 199 -0.10 2.85 -3.30
C ILE A 199 -0.14 3.79 -4.50
N LEU A 200 -0.43 3.27 -5.69
CA LEU A 200 -0.49 4.05 -6.93
C LEU A 200 -1.59 5.11 -6.90
N THR A 201 -2.65 4.92 -6.11
CA THR A 201 -3.78 5.86 -6.00
C THR A 201 -3.76 6.66 -4.71
N GLY A 202 -2.73 6.51 -3.88
CA GLY A 202 -2.51 7.28 -2.67
C GLY A 202 -2.52 8.78 -2.98
N CYS A 203 -3.49 9.51 -2.43
CA CYS A 203 -3.73 10.93 -2.70
C CYS A 203 -3.73 11.31 -4.19
N ILE A 204 -4.20 10.42 -5.08
CA ILE A 204 -4.16 10.60 -6.54
C ILE A 204 -4.78 11.93 -7.02
N THR A 205 -5.76 12.45 -6.27
CA THR A 205 -6.42 13.72 -6.58
C THR A 205 -5.49 14.93 -6.47
N ALA A 206 -4.43 14.83 -5.67
CA ALA A 206 -3.48 15.91 -5.41
C ALA A 206 -2.37 16.02 -6.48
N TRP A 207 -1.91 14.90 -7.04
CA TRP A 207 -0.71 14.88 -7.88
C TRP A 207 -0.94 14.45 -9.33
N TYR A 208 -1.95 13.61 -9.61
CA TYR A 208 -2.08 13.02 -10.96
C TYR A 208 -2.45 14.04 -12.03
N GLY A 209 -3.26 15.06 -11.68
CA GLY A 209 -3.55 16.18 -12.59
C GLY A 209 -2.27 16.87 -13.11
N SER A 210 -1.23 16.95 -12.27
CA SER A 210 0.06 17.57 -12.59
C SER A 210 1.06 16.63 -13.29
N CYS A 211 0.72 15.36 -13.51
CA CYS A 211 1.62 14.42 -14.18
C CYS A 211 1.79 14.71 -15.67
N THR A 212 3.04 14.63 -16.14
CA THR A 212 3.39 14.69 -17.56
C THR A 212 2.84 13.48 -18.32
N ALA A 213 2.76 13.58 -19.65
CA ALA A 213 2.36 12.45 -20.49
C ALA A 213 3.28 11.23 -20.31
N LEU A 214 4.57 11.44 -20.04
CA LEU A 214 5.53 10.38 -19.78
C LEU A 214 5.23 9.67 -18.44
N ASN A 215 4.94 10.43 -17.38
CA ASN A 215 4.58 9.88 -16.07
C ASN A 215 3.30 9.06 -16.18
N ARG A 216 2.28 9.58 -16.86
CA ARG A 216 1.00 8.88 -17.09
C ARG A 216 1.20 7.57 -17.86
N LYS A 217 2.00 7.58 -18.93
CA LYS A 217 2.33 6.36 -19.68
C LYS A 217 3.05 5.32 -18.82
N THR A 218 3.98 5.76 -17.97
CA THR A 218 4.76 4.87 -17.10
C THR A 218 3.86 4.21 -16.04
N LEU A 219 3.01 4.99 -15.37
CA LEU A 219 2.04 4.47 -14.40
C LEU A 219 1.05 3.52 -15.06
N GLN A 220 0.56 3.85 -16.27
CA GLN A 220 -0.37 2.99 -16.99
C GLN A 220 0.26 1.65 -17.41
N ARG A 221 1.59 1.58 -17.61
CA ARG A 221 2.27 0.29 -17.89
C ARG A 221 2.18 -0.65 -16.69
N VAL A 222 2.25 -0.14 -15.46
CA VAL A 222 2.09 -0.97 -14.24
C VAL A 222 0.70 -1.60 -14.23
N VAL A 223 -0.34 -0.82 -14.53
CA VAL A 223 -1.72 -1.33 -14.65
C VAL A 223 -1.81 -2.38 -15.75
N LYS A 224 -1.24 -2.14 -16.95
CA LYS A 224 -1.27 -3.10 -18.06
C LYS A 224 -0.57 -4.42 -17.73
N THR A 225 0.56 -4.37 -17.03
CA THR A 225 1.25 -5.58 -16.56
C THR A 225 0.37 -6.34 -15.56
N ALA A 226 -0.27 -5.63 -14.62
CA ALA A 226 -1.20 -6.25 -13.69
C ALA A 226 -2.39 -6.89 -14.42
N GLN A 227 -3.02 -6.21 -15.39
CA GLN A 227 -4.11 -6.76 -16.22
C GLN A 227 -3.70 -8.06 -16.92
N HIS A 228 -2.48 -8.10 -17.46
CA HIS A 228 -1.97 -9.30 -18.11
C HIS A 228 -1.77 -10.47 -17.12
N ILE A 229 -1.34 -10.16 -15.90
CA ILE A 229 -1.14 -11.15 -14.83
C ILE A 229 -2.48 -11.66 -14.30
N THR A 230 -3.42 -10.76 -14.01
CA THR A 230 -4.74 -11.07 -13.44
C THR A 230 -5.71 -11.65 -14.47
N ARG A 231 -5.46 -11.42 -15.77
CA ARG A 231 -6.36 -11.74 -16.91
C ARG A 231 -7.73 -11.08 -16.79
N THR A 232 -7.77 -9.88 -16.21
CA THR A 232 -8.97 -9.07 -16.06
C THR A 232 -8.72 -7.67 -16.57
N GLU A 233 -9.82 -7.02 -16.96
CA GLU A 233 -9.78 -5.59 -17.15
C GLU A 233 -9.65 -4.89 -15.81
N LEU A 234 -8.67 -3.99 -15.71
CA LEU A 234 -8.47 -3.13 -14.56
C LEU A 234 -8.68 -1.70 -15.03
N PRO A 235 -9.25 -0.82 -14.18
CA PRO A 235 -9.47 0.57 -14.54
C PRO A 235 -8.15 1.26 -14.85
N SER A 236 -8.15 2.17 -15.82
CA SER A 236 -6.96 2.95 -16.12
C SER A 236 -6.64 3.93 -14.99
N MET A 237 -5.40 4.42 -14.93
CA MET A 237 -5.03 5.47 -13.97
C MET A 237 -5.87 6.74 -14.14
N GLU A 238 -6.29 7.04 -15.39
CA GLU A 238 -7.16 8.18 -15.69
C GLU A 238 -8.57 7.98 -15.14
N ASP A 239 -9.12 6.76 -15.27
CA ASP A 239 -10.45 6.43 -14.76
C ASP A 239 -10.46 6.48 -13.24
N LEU A 240 -9.45 5.90 -12.59
CA LEU A 240 -9.29 5.92 -11.14
C LEU A 240 -9.17 7.35 -10.62
N TYR A 241 -8.34 8.18 -11.26
CA TYR A 241 -8.21 9.60 -10.94
C TYR A 241 -9.56 10.33 -11.07
N THR A 242 -10.23 10.19 -12.22
CA THR A 242 -11.51 10.87 -12.50
C THR A 242 -12.59 10.45 -11.50
N GLN A 243 -12.69 9.15 -11.22
CA GLN A 243 -13.64 8.61 -10.25
C GLN A 243 -13.37 9.12 -8.84
N ARG A 244 -12.10 9.15 -8.41
CA ARG A 244 -11.69 9.66 -7.09
C ARG A 244 -11.96 11.16 -6.96
N CYS A 245 -11.65 11.94 -8.00
CA CYS A 245 -11.96 13.37 -8.04
C CYS A 245 -13.46 13.64 -7.92
N ARG A 246 -14.31 12.94 -8.69
CA ARG A 246 -15.78 13.07 -8.60
C ARG A 246 -16.32 12.67 -7.23
N LYS A 247 -15.88 11.52 -6.69
CA LYS A 247 -16.30 11.06 -5.35
C LYS A 247 -15.88 12.04 -4.25
N LYS A 248 -14.70 12.66 -4.37
CA LYS A 248 -14.22 13.66 -3.42
C LYS A 248 -15.03 14.96 -3.53
N ALA A 249 -15.18 15.50 -4.74
CA ALA A 249 -15.99 16.69 -4.95
C ALA A 249 -17.44 16.51 -4.47
N GLY A 250 -18.04 15.35 -4.75
CA GLY A 250 -19.37 15.01 -4.25
C GLY A 250 -19.47 14.94 -2.72
N ARG A 251 -18.41 14.52 -2.01
CA ARG A 251 -18.36 14.55 -0.54
C ARG A 251 -18.26 15.99 -0.02
N ILE A 252 -17.42 16.81 -0.63
CA ILE A 252 -17.28 18.23 -0.30
C ILE A 252 -18.60 18.97 -0.48
N LEU A 253 -19.29 18.75 -1.60
CA LEU A 253 -20.57 19.41 -1.92
C LEU A 253 -21.71 19.02 -0.98
N LYS A 254 -21.71 17.78 -0.48
CA LYS A 254 -22.71 17.28 0.48
C LYS A 254 -22.52 17.82 1.90
N ASP A 255 -21.36 18.40 2.20
CA ASP A 255 -21.04 18.94 3.52
C ASP A 255 -20.83 20.47 3.43
N PRO A 256 -21.84 21.28 3.79
CA PRO A 256 -21.74 22.74 3.81
C PRO A 256 -20.64 23.27 4.73
N HIS A 257 -20.24 22.51 5.76
CA HIS A 257 -19.18 22.88 6.69
C HIS A 257 -17.79 22.40 6.23
N HIS A 258 -17.68 21.82 5.03
CA HIS A 258 -16.40 21.48 4.45
C HIS A 258 -15.62 22.75 4.08
N PRO A 259 -14.35 22.92 4.51
CA PRO A 259 -13.57 24.14 4.23
C PRO A 259 -13.48 24.51 2.75
N SER A 260 -13.46 23.50 1.88
CA SER A 260 -13.45 23.67 0.43
C SER A 260 -14.83 23.80 -0.22
N ASN A 261 -15.94 23.72 0.52
CA ASN A 261 -17.30 23.74 -0.05
C ASN A 261 -17.57 25.05 -0.80
N ASN A 262 -17.17 26.17 -0.20
CA ASN A 262 -17.28 27.51 -0.77
C ASN A 262 -16.45 27.73 -2.05
N LEU A 263 -15.53 26.82 -2.40
CA LEU A 263 -14.78 26.88 -3.65
C LEU A 263 -15.60 26.36 -4.84
N PHE A 264 -16.71 25.66 -4.59
CA PHE A 264 -17.61 25.13 -5.60
C PHE A 264 -18.88 25.97 -5.73
N CYS A 265 -18.76 27.19 -6.29
CA CYS A 265 -19.90 28.08 -6.48
C CYS A 265 -20.68 27.77 -7.76
N LEU A 266 -21.99 27.54 -7.66
CA LEU A 266 -22.86 27.43 -8.84
C LEU A 266 -23.01 28.77 -9.57
N LEU A 267 -23.16 28.72 -10.89
CA LEU A 267 -23.61 29.85 -11.70
C LEU A 267 -25.11 30.10 -11.47
N PRO A 268 -25.64 31.30 -11.81
CA PRO A 268 -27.06 31.63 -11.61
C PRO A 268 -28.04 30.64 -12.27
N SER A 269 -27.60 29.94 -13.32
CA SER A 269 -28.40 28.89 -13.97
C SER A 269 -28.58 27.61 -13.12
N GLY A 270 -27.82 27.44 -12.04
CA GLY A 270 -27.82 26.25 -11.18
C GLY A 270 -27.23 24.99 -11.82
N ARG A 271 -26.78 25.04 -13.09
CA ARG A 271 -26.36 23.86 -13.86
C ARG A 271 -24.86 23.61 -13.86
N ARG A 272 -24.05 24.65 -13.71
CA ARG A 272 -22.58 24.57 -13.82
C ARG A 272 -21.93 25.31 -12.66
N TYR A 273 -20.80 24.79 -12.22
CA TYR A 273 -19.93 25.44 -11.25
C TYR A 273 -19.07 26.49 -11.94
N ARG A 274 -18.81 27.60 -11.25
CA ARG A 274 -17.95 28.67 -11.71
C ARG A 274 -16.50 28.17 -11.81
N SER A 275 -15.93 28.23 -13.00
CA SER A 275 -14.52 27.90 -13.20
C SER A 275 -13.60 28.84 -12.41
N ILE A 276 -12.57 28.28 -11.77
CA ILE A 276 -11.51 29.05 -11.13
C ILE A 276 -10.57 29.60 -12.20
N ARG A 277 -10.30 30.90 -12.15
CA ARG A 277 -9.34 31.56 -13.05
C ARG A 277 -7.92 31.19 -12.63
N THR A 278 -7.13 30.66 -13.55
CA THR A 278 -5.77 30.19 -13.30
C THR A 278 -4.80 30.76 -14.32
N LYS A 279 -3.66 31.29 -13.90
CA LYS A 279 -2.59 31.78 -14.79
C LYS A 279 -1.53 30.72 -15.04
N THR A 280 -1.27 29.86 -14.07
CA THR A 280 -0.29 28.78 -14.17
C THR A 280 -0.93 27.42 -14.40
N THR A 281 -0.20 26.52 -15.07
CA THR A 281 -0.60 25.11 -15.23
C THR A 281 -0.63 24.38 -13.89
N ARG A 282 0.24 24.75 -12.94
CA ARG A 282 0.30 24.19 -11.59
C ARG A 282 -1.02 24.32 -10.83
N LEU A 283 -1.58 25.54 -10.76
CA LEU A 283 -2.89 25.73 -10.14
C LEU A 283 -4.00 25.08 -10.98
N ARG A 284 -3.95 25.27 -12.30
CA ARG A 284 -4.93 24.74 -13.26
C ARG A 284 -5.10 23.22 -13.18
N ASP A 285 -4.02 22.51 -12.89
CA ASP A 285 -3.96 21.05 -12.91
C ASP A 285 -4.03 20.45 -11.49
N SER A 286 -4.29 21.29 -10.47
CA SER A 286 -4.59 20.87 -9.10
C SER A 286 -6.04 20.39 -8.94
N PHE A 287 -6.34 19.77 -7.79
CA PHE A 287 -7.62 19.12 -7.53
C PHE A 287 -8.85 20.00 -7.79
N ILE A 288 -8.96 21.19 -7.18
CA ILE A 288 -10.21 21.97 -7.19
C ILE A 288 -10.59 22.42 -8.63
N PRO A 289 -9.70 23.04 -9.43
CA PRO A 289 -10.05 23.42 -10.81
C PRO A 289 -10.37 22.20 -11.70
N GLN A 290 -9.67 21.08 -11.50
CA GLN A 290 -9.94 19.84 -12.25
C GLN A 290 -11.28 19.23 -11.87
N ALA A 291 -11.62 19.20 -10.58
CA ALA A 291 -12.91 18.72 -10.09
C ALA A 291 -14.07 19.54 -10.66
N ILE A 292 -13.95 20.88 -10.67
CA ILE A 292 -14.96 21.76 -11.28
C ILE A 292 -15.14 21.46 -12.77
N ARG A 293 -14.05 21.24 -13.52
CA ARG A 293 -14.12 20.86 -14.93
C ARG A 293 -14.84 19.54 -15.13
N MET A 294 -14.52 18.52 -14.32
CA MET A 294 -15.13 17.19 -14.39
C MET A 294 -16.61 17.17 -13.97
N LEU A 295 -17.06 18.15 -13.19
CA LEU A 295 -18.47 18.33 -12.81
C LEU A 295 -19.25 19.14 -13.85
N ASN A 296 -18.56 19.94 -14.66
CA ASN A 296 -19.15 20.77 -15.71
C ASN A 296 -19.21 20.07 -17.08
N SER A 297 -18.42 19.01 -17.26
CA SER A 297 -18.41 18.10 -18.41
C SER A 297 -19.56 17.11 -18.33
#